data_AF-A0A7X9FUC2-F1
#
_entry.id   AF-A0A7X9FUC2-F1
#
_cell.length_a   1.000
_cell.length_b   1.000
_cell.length_c   1.000
_cell.angle_alpha   90.00
_cell.angle_beta   90.00
_cell.angle_gamma   90.00
#
_symmetry.space_group_name_H-M   'P 1'
#
loop_
_entity.id
_entity.type
_entity.pdbx_description
1 polymer ?
#
loop_
_entity_poly.entity_id
_entity_poly.type
_entity_poly.pdbx_seq_one_letter_code
_entity_poly.pdbx_strand_id
1 'polypeptide(L)'
;MLRTIMLFLATNFLIMITISIVLHVFGIGHYIVAGGIDYTSLMIFCLVWGMGFSFMSLLLSKVIAKWSMGVQTVSPQFPGEYGWVATKVQELARAAQLPAMPEVGVYESAELNAFATGPSKKNSLVAVKWTLGTYEQRCN
;
A
#
# COMPACT_ATOMS: atom_id res chain seq x y z
N MET A 1 7.77 -8.85 31.01
CA MET A 1 7.48 -7.41 31.25
C MET A 1 8.58 -6.48 30.78
N LEU A 2 9.83 -6.62 31.27
CA LEU A 2 10.92 -5.70 30.91
C LEU A 2 11.19 -5.59 29.40
N ARG A 3 11.14 -6.70 28.64
CA ARG A 3 11.32 -6.69 27.17
C ARG A 3 10.26 -5.85 26.44
N THR A 4 9.00 -5.94 26.86
CA THR A 4 7.90 -5.16 26.27
C THR A 4 8.04 -3.68 26.56
N ILE A 5 8.37 -3.33 27.81
CA ILE A 5 8.59 -1.93 28.24
C ILE A 5 9.80 -1.34 27.52
N MET A 6 10.89 -2.10 27.39
CA MET A 6 12.10 -1.68 26.68
C MET A 6 11.84 -1.46 25.18
N LEU A 7 11.16 -2.40 24.51
CA LEU A 7 10.79 -2.25 23.09
C LEU A 7 9.84 -1.08 22.87
N PHE A 8 8.89 -0.85 23.79
CA PHE A 8 8.01 0.31 23.75
C PHE A 8 8.81 1.62 23.84
N LEU A 9 9.67 1.77 24.85
CA LEU A 9 10.49 2.97 25.03
C LEU A 9 11.45 3.20 23.85
N ALA A 10 12.12 2.14 23.37
CA ALA A 10 13.05 2.22 22.25
C ALA A 10 12.35 2.65 20.96
N THR A 11 11.17 2.10 20.68
CA THR A 11 10.38 2.46 19.49
C THR A 11 9.91 3.91 19.57
N ASN A 12 9.42 4.36 20.73
CA ASN A 12 9.03 5.76 20.93
C ASN A 12 10.23 6.70 20.73
N PHE A 13 11.39 6.37 21.30
CA PHE A 13 12.60 7.17 21.13
C PHE A 13 13.06 7.23 19.66
N LEU A 14 13.02 6.08 18.96
CA LEU A 14 13.35 6.01 17.54
C LEU A 14 12.38 6.84 16.69
N ILE A 15 11.09 6.80 17.00
CA ILE A 15 10.07 7.63 16.34
C ILE A 15 10.35 9.11 16.57
N MET A 16 10.65 9.54 17.81
CA MET A 16 10.98 10.93 18.12
C MET A 16 12.22 11.42 17.37
N ILE A 17 13.27 10.60 17.28
CA ILE A 17 14.47 10.90 16.49
C ILE A 17 14.12 11.03 15.01
N THR A 18 13.38 10.06 14.47
CA THR A 18 13.01 10.01 13.05
C THR A 18 12.21 11.26 12.67
N ILE A 19 11.21 11.61 13.48
CA ILE A 19 10.43 12.84 13.28
C ILE A 19 11.37 14.06 13.36
N SER A 20 12.24 14.16 14.36
CA SER A 20 13.15 15.30 14.50
C SER A 20 14.07 15.48 13.27
N ILE A 21 14.64 14.38 12.75
CA ILE A 21 15.47 14.41 11.54
C ILE A 21 14.65 14.86 10.34
N VAL A 22 13.47 14.28 10.14
CA VAL A 22 12.55 14.65 9.05
C VAL A 22 12.21 16.14 9.14
N LEU A 23 11.76 16.63 10.29
CA LEU A 23 11.39 18.03 10.47
C LEU A 23 12.57 18.99 10.21
N HIS A 24 13.80 18.57 10.58
CA HIS A 24 15.01 19.36 10.35
C HIS A 24 15.42 19.39 8.87
N VAL A 25 15.38 18.24 8.18
CA VAL A 25 15.66 18.14 6.73
C VAL A 25 14.64 18.95 5.92
N PHE A 26 13.38 18.98 6.34
CA PHE A 26 12.33 19.78 5.71
C PHE A 26 12.24 21.23 6.21
N GLY A 27 13.17 21.66 7.06
CA GLY A 27 13.36 23.07 7.39
C GLY A 27 12.31 23.69 8.32
N ILE A 28 11.55 22.88 9.07
CA ILE A 28 10.43 23.36 9.90
C ILE A 28 10.87 24.26 11.05
N GLY A 29 12.15 24.19 11.45
CA GLY A 29 12.74 25.06 12.46
C GLY A 29 12.79 26.54 12.10
N HIS A 30 12.67 26.92 10.82
CA HIS A 30 12.69 28.32 10.38
C HIS A 30 11.32 29.03 10.45
N TYR A 31 10.22 28.31 10.72
CA TYR A 31 8.88 28.90 10.72
C TYR A 31 8.52 29.59 12.05
N ILE A 32 9.34 29.43 13.08
CA ILE A 32 9.24 30.17 14.35
C ILE A 32 10.26 31.30 14.30
N VAL A 33 9.83 32.46 13.80
CA VAL A 33 10.62 33.70 13.87
C VAL A 33 10.42 34.30 15.26
N ALA A 34 11.39 35.04 15.78
CA ALA A 34 11.40 35.60 17.14
C ALA A 34 10.17 36.44 17.56
N GLY A 35 9.21 36.70 16.66
CA GLY A 35 7.95 37.39 16.91
C GLY A 35 6.66 36.62 16.56
N GLY A 36 6.71 35.34 16.15
CA GLY A 36 5.52 34.55 15.82
C GLY A 36 5.73 33.42 14.81
N ILE A 37 4.65 32.69 14.50
CA ILE A 37 4.61 31.64 13.47
C ILE A 37 4.35 32.30 12.11
N ASP A 38 5.19 32.01 11.11
CA ASP A 38 4.91 32.38 9.72
C ASP A 38 3.89 31.41 9.10
N TYR A 39 2.62 31.80 9.16
CA TYR A 39 1.50 31.03 8.60
C TYR A 39 1.61 30.83 7.07
N THR A 40 2.28 31.72 6.34
CA THR A 40 2.42 31.60 4.88
C THR A 40 3.35 30.44 4.54
N SER A 41 4.50 30.41 5.19
CA SER A 41 5.50 29.36 5.01
C SER A 41 4.97 28.00 5.49
N LEU A 42 4.21 27.97 6.61
CA LEU A 42 3.54 26.76 7.08
C LEU A 42 2.48 26.26 6.09
N MET A 43 1.69 27.14 5.48
CA MET A 43 0.69 26.77 4.47
C MET A 43 1.32 26.18 3.21
N ILE A 44 2.40 26.79 2.70
CA ILE A 44 3.15 26.28 1.55
C ILE A 44 3.75 24.91 1.87
N PHE A 45 4.33 24.75 3.07
CA PHE A 45 4.83 23.47 3.54
C PHE A 45 3.71 22.41 3.58
N CYS A 46 2.56 22.71 4.18
CA CYS A 46 1.44 21.77 4.25
C CYS A 46 0.89 21.40 2.86
N LEU A 47 0.84 22.34 1.91
CA LEU A 47 0.41 22.07 0.53
C LEU A 47 1.42 21.18 -0.21
N VAL A 48 2.70 21.54 -0.22
CA VAL A 48 3.69 20.80 -1.00
C VAL A 48 4.01 19.46 -0.33
N TRP A 49 4.21 19.46 0.98
CA TRP A 49 4.58 18.28 1.73
C TRP A 49 3.36 17.43 2.09
N GLY A 50 2.37 17.98 2.78
CA GLY A 50 1.20 17.21 3.23
C GLY A 50 0.39 16.69 2.05
N MET A 51 -0.01 17.58 1.14
CA MET A 51 -0.81 17.17 -0.02
C MET A 51 0.06 16.46 -1.07
N GLY A 52 1.25 16.96 -1.40
CA GLY A 52 2.13 16.33 -2.40
C GLY A 52 2.58 14.92 -2.02
N PHE A 53 2.95 14.68 -0.76
CA PHE A 53 3.39 13.36 -0.31
C PHE A 53 2.23 12.35 -0.23
N SER A 54 0.99 12.82 0.00
CA SER A 54 -0.20 11.96 -0.07
C SER A 54 -0.40 11.37 -1.47
N PHE A 55 -0.18 12.17 -2.52
CA PHE A 55 -0.23 11.72 -3.90
C PHE A 55 0.91 10.74 -4.21
N MET A 56 2.13 11.02 -3.75
CA MET A 56 3.27 10.11 -3.91
C MET A 56 2.99 8.74 -3.25
N SER A 57 2.46 8.75 -2.03
CA SER A 57 2.07 7.53 -1.32
C SER A 57 0.98 6.75 -2.06
N LEU A 58 0.01 7.44 -2.65
CA LEU A 58 -1.06 6.81 -3.43
C LEU A 58 -0.49 6.11 -4.67
N LEU A 59 0.43 6.76 -5.39
CA LEU A 59 1.09 6.18 -6.56
C LEU A 59 1.89 4.93 -6.21
N LEU A 60 2.57 4.94 -5.07
CA LEU A 60 3.37 3.81 -4.59
C LEU A 60 2.54 2.64 -4.04
N SER A 61 1.28 2.86 -3.66
CA SER A 61 0.43 1.87 -2.98
C SER A 61 0.38 0.51 -3.69
N LYS A 62 0.28 0.51 -5.02
CA LYS A 62 0.25 -0.71 -5.84
C LYS A 62 1.58 -1.46 -5.80
N VAL A 63 2.70 -0.75 -5.90
CA VAL A 63 4.05 -1.35 -5.90
C VAL A 63 4.35 -1.94 -4.53
N ILE A 64 4.05 -1.19 -3.47
CA ILE A 64 4.23 -1.63 -2.09
C ILE A 64 3.42 -2.91 -1.84
N ALA A 65 2.14 -2.95 -2.25
CA ALA A 65 1.30 -4.14 -2.09
C ALA A 65 1.83 -5.37 -2.83
N LYS A 66 2.38 -5.19 -4.04
CA LYS A 66 2.99 -6.30 -4.80
C LYS A 66 4.22 -6.85 -4.09
N TRP A 67 5.09 -5.98 -3.58
CA TRP A 67 6.33 -6.38 -2.91
C TRP A 67 6.07 -6.96 -1.52
N SER A 68 5.21 -6.35 -0.72
CA SER A 68 4.95 -6.79 0.65
C SER A 68 4.26 -8.15 0.70
N MET A 69 3.38 -8.44 -0.27
CA MET A 69 2.62 -9.69 -0.33
C MET A 69 3.24 -10.74 -1.24
N GLY A 70 4.34 -10.42 -1.97
CA GLY A 70 4.96 -11.35 -2.91
C GLY A 70 4.03 -11.76 -4.06
N VAL A 71 3.21 -10.84 -4.57
CA VAL A 71 2.20 -11.15 -5.59
C VAL A 71 2.88 -11.52 -6.91
N GLN A 72 2.62 -12.74 -7.39
CA GLN A 72 3.04 -13.20 -8.71
C GLN A 72 1.98 -12.81 -9.74
N THR A 73 2.39 -12.08 -10.78
CA THR A 73 1.47 -11.58 -11.80
C THR A 73 1.11 -12.68 -12.79
N VAL A 74 -0.19 -12.89 -13.00
CA VAL A 74 -0.69 -13.83 -14.00
C VAL A 74 -0.77 -13.09 -15.33
N SER A 75 0.14 -13.42 -16.25
CA SER A 75 0.16 -12.82 -17.58
C SER A 75 -0.91 -13.46 -18.48
N PRO A 76 -1.63 -12.69 -19.32
CA PRO A 76 -2.55 -13.26 -20.30
C PRO A 76 -1.88 -14.21 -21.31
N GLN A 77 -0.59 -14.01 -21.58
CA GLN A 77 0.18 -14.80 -22.55
C GLN A 77 0.67 -16.12 -21.96
N PHE A 78 0.91 -16.16 -20.65
CA PHE A 78 1.30 -17.36 -19.91
C PHE A 78 0.42 -17.49 -18.66
N PRO A 79 -0.85 -17.89 -18.84
CA PRO A 79 -1.82 -17.90 -17.74
C PRO A 79 -1.52 -18.96 -16.67
N GLY A 80 -0.70 -19.97 -16.99
CA GLY A 80 -0.34 -21.05 -16.07
C GLY A 80 -1.58 -21.75 -15.49
N GLU A 81 -1.44 -22.31 -14.29
CA GLU A 81 -2.51 -22.98 -13.54
C GLU A 81 -3.63 -22.02 -13.09
N TYR A 82 -3.33 -20.73 -12.94
CA TYR A 82 -4.26 -19.73 -12.39
C TYR A 82 -4.98 -18.88 -13.45
N GLY A 83 -4.98 -19.30 -14.71
CA GLY A 83 -5.65 -18.58 -15.80
C GLY A 83 -7.15 -18.36 -15.60
N TRP A 84 -7.80 -19.25 -14.84
CA TRP A 84 -9.21 -19.14 -14.50
C TRP A 84 -9.51 -17.89 -13.64
N VAL A 85 -8.58 -17.52 -12.76
CA VAL A 85 -8.70 -16.31 -11.92
C VAL A 85 -8.68 -15.07 -12.80
N ALA A 86 -7.75 -15.00 -13.76
CA ALA A 86 -7.65 -13.90 -14.69
C ALA A 86 -8.94 -13.75 -15.51
N THR A 87 -9.50 -14.87 -16.00
CA THR A 87 -10.75 -14.87 -16.76
C THR A 87 -11.94 -14.38 -15.93
N LYS A 88 -12.06 -14.84 -14.67
CA LYS A 88 -13.14 -14.40 -13.78
C LYS A 88 -13.04 -12.92 -13.42
N VAL A 89 -11.83 -12.44 -13.16
CA VAL A 89 -11.61 -11.00 -12.92
C VAL A 89 -11.92 -10.18 -14.17
N GLN A 90 -11.65 -10.69 -15.38
CA GLN A 90 -12.04 -10.02 -16.65
C GLN A 90 -13.56 -9.90 -16.79
N GLU A 91 -14.30 -10.97 -16.54
CA GLU A 91 -15.77 -10.96 -16.56
C GLU A 91 -16.33 -9.94 -15.56
N LEU A 92 -15.83 -9.95 -14.31
CA LEU A 92 -16.26 -9.03 -13.26
C LEU A 92 -15.89 -7.57 -13.57
N ALA A 93 -14.68 -7.32 -14.07
CA ALA A 93 -14.22 -5.98 -14.45
C ALA A 93 -15.06 -5.38 -15.59
N ARG A 94 -15.43 -6.22 -16.57
CA ARG A 94 -16.30 -5.83 -17.68
C ARG A 94 -17.72 -5.56 -17.22
N ALA A 95 -18.27 -6.39 -16.34
CA ALA A 95 -19.58 -6.16 -15.73
C ALA A 95 -19.62 -4.87 -14.90
N ALA A 96 -18.53 -4.57 -14.19
CA ALA A 96 -18.35 -3.34 -13.41
C ALA A 96 -17.99 -2.10 -14.26
N GLN A 97 -17.91 -2.24 -15.59
CA GLN A 97 -17.58 -1.15 -16.52
C GLN A 97 -16.29 -0.41 -16.15
N LEU A 98 -15.26 -1.13 -15.70
CA LEU A 98 -13.99 -0.52 -15.35
C LEU A 98 -13.30 0.07 -16.60
N PRO A 99 -12.72 1.27 -16.50
CA PRO A 99 -12.13 1.96 -17.65
C PRO A 99 -10.85 1.30 -18.17
N ALA A 100 -10.22 0.44 -17.37
CA ALA A 100 -9.09 -0.38 -17.79
C ALA A 100 -9.16 -1.73 -17.08
N MET A 101 -8.51 -2.72 -17.69
CA MET A 101 -8.42 -4.06 -17.11
C MET A 101 -7.47 -4.04 -15.90
N PRO A 102 -7.92 -4.46 -14.70
CA PRO A 102 -7.03 -4.60 -13.55
C PRO A 102 -5.96 -5.67 -13.81
N GLU A 103 -4.78 -5.44 -13.26
CA GLU A 103 -3.74 -6.46 -13.19
C GLU A 103 -4.21 -7.59 -12.26
N VAL A 104 -3.94 -8.83 -12.62
CA VAL A 104 -4.33 -10.00 -11.82
C VAL A 104 -3.09 -10.68 -11.30
N GLY A 105 -3.09 -10.99 -10.01
CA GLY A 105 -2.00 -11.69 -9.37
C GLY A 105 -2.47 -12.74 -8.39
N VAL A 106 -1.55 -13.64 -8.07
CA VAL A 106 -1.74 -14.71 -7.09
C VAL A 106 -0.63 -14.62 -6.06
N TYR A 107 -0.97 -14.85 -4.80
CA TYR A 107 0.00 -14.89 -3.71
C TYR A 107 -0.30 -16.07 -2.77
N GLU A 108 0.71 -16.50 -2.04
CA GLU A 108 0.63 -17.63 -1.11
C GLU A 108 0.36 -17.13 0.32
N SER A 109 -0.54 -17.81 1.04
CA SER A 109 -0.83 -17.52 2.45
C SER A 109 -1.47 -18.76 3.11
N ALA A 110 -1.68 -18.75 4.44
CA ALA A 110 -2.38 -19.82 5.14
C ALA A 110 -3.91 -19.66 5.14
N GLU A 111 -4.44 -18.42 5.08
CA GLU A 111 -5.88 -18.12 5.23
C GLU A 111 -6.56 -17.74 3.91
N LEU A 112 -7.78 -18.19 3.57
CA LEU A 112 -8.44 -17.81 2.31
C LEU A 112 -8.69 -16.28 2.26
N ASN A 113 -8.09 -15.58 1.29
CA ASN A 113 -8.24 -14.12 1.17
C ASN A 113 -8.06 -13.65 -0.29
N ALA A 114 -8.65 -12.49 -0.61
CA ALA A 114 -8.44 -11.78 -1.86
C ALA A 114 -8.54 -10.29 -1.59
N PHE A 115 -7.69 -9.49 -2.22
CA PHE A 115 -7.70 -8.04 -2.06
C PHE A 115 -7.56 -7.33 -3.40
N ALA A 116 -8.03 -6.08 -3.45
CA ALA A 116 -7.89 -5.21 -4.61
C ALA A 116 -7.34 -3.85 -4.17
N THR A 117 -6.36 -3.33 -4.90
CA THR A 117 -5.71 -2.05 -4.58
C THR A 117 -5.19 -1.35 -5.84
N GLY A 118 -5.02 -0.04 -5.80
CA GLY A 118 -4.34 0.71 -6.84
C GLY A 118 -4.61 2.21 -6.80
N PRO A 119 -3.73 3.01 -7.41
CA PRO A 119 -3.83 4.48 -7.40
C PRO A 119 -5.06 5.04 -8.11
N SER A 120 -5.67 4.29 -9.05
CA SER A 120 -6.88 4.73 -9.74
C SER A 120 -7.66 3.56 -10.33
N LYS A 121 -8.90 3.80 -10.75
CA LYS A 121 -9.73 2.81 -11.48
C LYS A 121 -9.10 2.31 -12.79
N LYS A 122 -8.17 3.08 -13.38
CA LYS A 122 -7.44 2.72 -14.59
C LYS A 122 -6.16 1.93 -14.30
N ASN A 123 -5.69 1.93 -13.06
CA ASN A 123 -4.46 1.27 -12.64
C ASN A 123 -4.68 0.59 -11.29
N SER A 124 -5.37 -0.55 -11.34
CA SER A 124 -5.70 -1.38 -10.18
C SER A 124 -5.08 -2.77 -10.33
N LEU A 125 -4.95 -3.45 -9.19
CA LEU A 125 -4.47 -4.81 -9.03
C LEU A 125 -5.53 -5.58 -8.24
N VAL A 126 -5.87 -6.77 -8.68
CA VAL A 126 -6.66 -7.76 -7.92
C VAL A 126 -5.74 -8.94 -7.66
N ALA A 127 -5.54 -9.25 -6.38
CA ALA A 127 -4.72 -10.37 -5.95
C ALA A 127 -5.60 -11.40 -5.25
N VAL A 128 -5.62 -12.62 -5.75
CA VAL A 128 -6.36 -13.73 -5.15
C VAL A 128 -5.36 -14.69 -4.56
N LYS A 129 -5.61 -15.10 -3.34
CA LYS A 129 -4.76 -16.10 -2.73
C LYS A 129 -4.98 -17.48 -3.36
N TRP A 130 -3.88 -18.20 -3.54
CA TRP A 130 -3.87 -19.64 -3.74
C TRP A 130 -3.36 -20.37 -2.48
N THR A 131 -3.97 -21.50 -2.16
CA THR A 131 -3.47 -22.42 -1.12
C THR A 131 -3.20 -23.77 -1.77
N LEU A 132 -1.94 -24.24 -1.71
CA LEU A 132 -1.62 -25.64 -1.96
C LEU A 132 -2.20 -26.50 -0.81
N GLY A 133 -3.40 -27.04 -1.00
CA GLY A 133 -3.80 -28.27 -0.28
C GLY A 133 -4.77 -28.19 0.91
N THR A 134 -5.81 -27.36 0.92
CA THR A 134 -6.81 -27.40 2.03
C THR A 134 -8.29 -27.25 1.67
N TYR A 135 -8.68 -27.02 0.40
CA TYR A 135 -10.10 -26.78 0.06
C TYR A 135 -10.93 -28.05 -0.18
N GLU A 136 -10.32 -29.22 -0.32
CA GLU A 136 -11.04 -30.47 -0.62
C GLU A 136 -11.80 -31.07 0.57
N GLN A 137 -11.58 -30.56 1.80
CA GLN A 137 -12.24 -31.07 3.00
C GLN A 137 -13.43 -30.23 3.51
N ARG A 138 -13.74 -29.09 2.88
CA ARG A 138 -14.77 -28.15 3.41
C ARG A 138 -16.03 -28.04 2.56
N CYS A 139 -16.07 -28.78 1.44
CA CYS A 139 -17.24 -28.90 0.55
C CYS A 139 -17.89 -30.30 0.60
N ASN A 140 -17.83 -30.99 1.74
CA ASN A 140 -18.68 -32.13 2.08
C ASN A 140 -19.40 -31.86 3.39
#